data_AF-A0A931AND5-F1
#
_entry.id   AF-A0A931AND5-F1
#
_cell.length_a   1.000
_cell.length_b   1.000
_cell.length_c   1.000
_cell.angle_alpha   90.00
_cell.angle_beta   90.00
_cell.angle_gamma   90.00
#
_symmetry.space_group_name_H-M   'P 1'
#
loop_
_entity.id
_entity.type
_entity.pdbx_description
1 polymer ?
#
loop_
_entity_poly.entity_id
_entity_poly.type
_entity_poly.pdbx_seq_one_letter_code
_entity_poly.pdbx_strand_id
1 'polypeptide(L)' 'MERILVSACLMGRRVRYDGGAKTSADARLAAWRAEERLVPFCPEVEGG' A
#
# COMPACT_ATOMS: atom_id res chain seq x y z
N MET A 1 -19.04 1.71 -4.42
CA MET A 1 -17.62 2.00 -4.73
C MET A 1 -16.78 0.84 -4.21
N GLU A 2 -16.00 0.19 -5.07
CA GLU A 2 -15.18 -0.96 -4.68
C GLU A 2 -13.86 -0.54 -4.03
N ARG A 3 -13.49 -1.24 -2.95
CA ARG A 3 -12.21 -1.08 -2.25
C ARG A 3 -11.15 -1.96 -2.91
N ILE A 4 -9.91 -1.49 -2.92
CA ILE A 4 -8.77 -2.13 -3.57
C ILE A 4 -7.75 -2.50 -2.50
N LEU A 5 -7.45 -3.78 -2.34
CA LEU A 5 -6.32 -4.22 -1.52
C LEU A 5 -5.02 -3.86 -2.24
N VAL A 6 -4.08 -3.25 -1.54
CA VAL A 6 -2.81 -2.81 -2.11
C VAL A 6 -1.66 -3.15 -1.17
N SER A 7 -0.50 -3.55 -1.70
CA SER A 7 0.68 -3.80 -0.89
C SER A 7 1.04 -2.56 -0.06
N ALA A 8 1.10 -2.73 1.26
CA ALA A 8 1.36 -1.66 2.21
C ALA A 8 2.66 -0.88 1.92
N CYS A 9 3.68 -1.55 1.40
CA CYS A 9 4.95 -0.93 1.04
C CYS A 9 4.82 0.10 -0.10
N LEU A 10 3.82 -0.01 -0.98
CA LEU A 10 3.52 0.98 -2.02
C LEU A 10 2.95 2.27 -1.43
N MET A 11 2.33 2.17 -0.25
CA MET A 11 1.69 3.27 0.47
C MET A 11 2.60 3.96 1.48
N GLY A 12 3.91 3.72 1.39
CA GLY A 12 4.92 4.33 2.25
C GLY A 12 5.15 3.61 3.58
N ARG A 13 4.52 2.46 3.83
CA ARG A 13 4.78 1.66 5.04
C ARG A 13 6.12 0.92 4.92
N ARG A 14 6.94 0.99 5.96
CA ARG A 14 8.27 0.37 6.03
C ARG A 14 8.19 -1.11 6.42
N VAL A 15 7.57 -1.91 5.55
CA VAL A 15 7.23 -3.33 5.82
C VAL A 15 7.99 -4.31 4.94
N ARG A 16 8.94 -3.82 4.12
CA ARG A 16 9.80 -4.68 3.31
C ARG A 16 10.78 -5.43 4.23
N TYR A 17 11.26 -6.58 3.76
CA TYR A 17 12.29 -7.37 4.47
C TYR A 17 13.58 -6.56 4.79
N ASP A 18 13.88 -5.54 3.99
CA ASP A 18 15.02 -4.62 4.17
C ASP A 18 14.70 -3.42 5.10
N GLY A 19 13.52 -3.41 5.73
CA GLY A 19 13.04 -2.29 6.56
C GLY A 19 12.66 -1.04 5.76
N GLY A 20 12.62 -1.14 4.43
CA GLY A 20 12.27 -0.06 3.51
C GLY A 20 10.78 0.02 3.19
N ALA A 21 10.43 1.07 2.45
CA ALA A 21 9.17 1.20 1.73
C ALA A 21 9.46 1.28 0.23
N LYS A 22 8.49 0.90 -0.61
CA LYS A 22 8.54 1.08 -2.06
C LYS A 22 7.45 2.05 -2.48
N THR A 23 7.48 3.26 -1.92
CA THR A 23 6.43 4.26 -2.12
C THR A 23 6.22 4.51 -3.61
N SER A 24 4.98 4.32 -4.08
CA SER A 24 4.63 4.56 -5.48
C SER A 24 4.26 6.02 -5.71
N ALA A 25 4.79 6.60 -6.79
CA ALA A 25 4.40 7.92 -7.28
C ALA A 25 3.39 7.86 -8.45
N ASP A 26 2.80 6.69 -8.70
CA ASP A 26 1.83 6.51 -9.79
C ASP A 26 0.57 7.34 -9.58
N ALA A 27 0.18 8.08 -10.63
CA ALA A 27 -0.94 9.03 -10.57
C ALA A 27 -2.29 8.34 -10.33
N ARG A 28 -2.49 7.11 -10.82
CA ARG A 28 -3.74 6.36 -10.62
C ARG A 28 -3.85 5.89 -9.17
N LEU A 29 -2.76 5.41 -8.58
CA LEU A 29 -2.70 5.12 -7.15
C LEU A 29 -2.94 6.37 -6.29
N ALA A 30 -2.40 7.53 -6.68
CA ALA A 30 -2.67 8.79 -5.99
C ALA A 30 -4.16 9.17 -6.04
N ALA A 31 -4.80 9.03 -7.21
CA ALA A 31 -6.24 9.27 -7.36
C ALA A 31 -7.07 8.32 -6.47
N TRP A 32 -6.81 7.02 -6.52
CA TRP A 32 -7.53 6.04 -5.67
C TRP A 32 -7.30 6.24 -4.17
N ARG A 33 -6.14 6.78 -3.79
CA ARG A 33 -5.85 7.18 -2.40
C ARG A 33 -6.69 8.37 -1.98
N ALA A 34 -6.83 9.37 -2.84
CA ALA A 34 -7.70 10.53 -2.60
C ALA A 34 -9.19 10.15 -2.55
N GLU A 35 -9.58 9.11 -3.30
CA GLU A 35 -10.92 8.50 -3.26
C GLU A 35 -11.16 7.59 -2.04
N GLU A 36 -10.17 7.41 -1.14
CA GLU A 36 -10.25 6.53 0.04
C GLU A 36 -10.58 5.05 -0.30
N ARG A 37 -10.16 4.59 -1.48
CA ARG A 37 -10.45 3.23 -1.96
C ARG A 37 -9.40 2.21 -1.59
N LEU A 38 -8.21 2.65 -1.21
CA LEU A 38 -7.06 1.78 -0.98
C LEU A 38 -7.06 1.20 0.43
N VAL A 39 -6.91 -0.12 0.54
CA VAL A 39 -6.72 -0.85 1.80
C VAL A 39 -5.29 -1.40 1.82
N PRO A 40 -4.34 -0.73 2.52
CA PRO A 40 -2.95 -1.17 2.57
C PRO A 40 -2.80 -2.43 3.43
N PHE A 41 -2.15 -3.47 2.90
CA PHE A 41 -1.91 -4.73 3.60
C PHE A 41 -0.53 -5.32 3.31
N CYS A 42 0.10 -5.95 4.29
CA CYS A 42 1.34 -6.70 4.12
C CYS A 42 1.15 -8.14 4.63
N PRO A 43 1.09 -9.14 3.73
CA PRO A 43 0.89 -10.53 4.14
C PRO A 43 2.01 -11.05 5.04
N GLU A 44 3.26 -10.62 4.82
CA GLU A 44 4.42 -11.07 5.60
C GLU A 44 4.33 -10.59 7.05
N VAL A 45 3.96 -9.32 7.29
CA VAL A 45 3.84 -8.76 8.65
C VAL A 45 2.61 -9.27 9.39
N GLU A 46 1.47 -9.33 8.72
CA GLU A 46 0.21 -9.79 9.33
C GLU A 46 0.17 -11.33 9.47
N GLY A 47 1.05 -12.03 8.76
CA GLY A 47 1.21 -13.49 8.84
C GLY A 47 2.04 -13.98 10.03
N GLY A 48 2.89 -13.11 10.62
CA GLY A 48 3.79 -13.46 11.73
C GLY A 48 5.17 -13.89 11.26
#